data_AF-Q14MN6-F1
#
_entry.id   AF-Q14MN6-F1
#
_cell.length_a   1.000
_cell.length_b   1.000
_cell.length_c   1.000
_cell.angle_alpha   90.00
_cell.angle_beta   90.00
_cell.angle_gamma   90.00
#
_symmetry.space_group_name_H-M   'P 1'
#
loop_
_entity.id
_entity.type
_entity.pdbx_description
1 polymer ?
#
loop_
_entity_poly.entity_id
_entity_poly.type
_entity_poly.pdbx_seq_one_letter_code
_entity_poly.pdbx_strand_id
1 'polypeptide(L)'
;MDMKFKTTKEYKKIKRNFIFLNLSFGFCYFLIFICSGFCIDFIIFSLNVGDIIYILISFFCLIASVSFLSLLIIGHIIQVKEFRVTVLKKQLLPLEIINNGVLGKGTMLRPVRRGDDKIE
;
A
#
# COMPACT_ATOMS: atom_id res chain seq x y z
N MET A 1 -24.41 -15.90 -15.61
CA MET A 1 -24.75 -15.34 -14.28
C MET A 1 -23.65 -14.34 -13.97
N ASP A 2 -23.96 -13.04 -14.03
CA ASP A 2 -23.00 -11.99 -13.65
C ASP A 2 -22.42 -12.36 -12.29
N MET A 3 -21.11 -12.55 -12.21
CA MET A 3 -20.36 -12.63 -10.95
C MET A 3 -20.30 -11.24 -10.30
N LYS A 4 -21.48 -10.62 -10.16
CA LYS A 4 -21.74 -9.36 -9.46
C LYS A 4 -21.26 -9.53 -8.04
N PHE A 5 -20.01 -9.17 -7.81
CA PHE A 5 -19.67 -8.16 -6.81
C PHE A 5 -20.20 -8.44 -5.38
N LYS A 6 -20.34 -9.70 -4.98
CA LYS A 6 -20.53 -10.12 -3.59
C LYS A 6 -19.12 -10.40 -3.05
N THR A 7 -18.34 -9.38 -2.71
CA THR A 7 -18.39 -8.65 -1.43
C THR A 7 -17.94 -7.17 -1.54
N THR A 8 -18.64 -6.36 -2.34
CA THR A 8 -18.32 -4.92 -2.60
C THR A 8 -17.99 -4.08 -1.35
N LYS A 9 -18.82 -4.13 -0.30
CA LYS A 9 -18.70 -3.20 0.84
C LYS A 9 -17.43 -3.43 1.66
N GLU A 10 -17.10 -4.69 1.95
CA GLU A 10 -15.88 -5.03 2.70
C GLU A 10 -14.62 -4.77 1.88
N TYR A 11 -14.61 -5.15 0.60
CA TYR A 11 -13.48 -4.85 -0.27
C TYR A 11 -13.27 -3.33 -0.41
N LYS A 12 -14.35 -2.56 -0.56
CA LYS A 12 -14.30 -1.09 -0.61
C LYS A 12 -13.76 -0.50 0.70
N LYS A 13 -14.10 -1.09 1.86
CA LYS A 13 -13.55 -0.70 3.17
C LYS A 13 -12.05 -0.99 3.28
N ILE A 14 -11.61 -2.20 2.92
CA ILE A 14 -10.19 -2.58 2.93
C ILE A 14 -9.39 -1.70 1.98
N LYS A 15 -9.89 -1.47 0.75
CA LYS A 15 -9.27 -0.58 -0.24
C LYS A 15 -9.16 0.85 0.28
N ARG A 16 -10.22 1.39 0.90
CA ARG A 16 -10.20 2.74 1.48
C ARG A 16 -9.17 2.85 2.60
N ASN A 17 -9.11 1.89 3.52
CA ASN A 17 -8.12 1.87 4.59
C ASN A 17 -6.70 1.78 4.05
N PHE A 18 -6.46 0.95 3.03
CA PHE A 18 -5.16 0.85 2.37
C PHE A 18 -4.74 2.18 1.74
N ILE A 19 -5.64 2.85 0.99
CA ILE A 19 -5.36 4.16 0.39
C ILE A 19 -5.03 5.20 1.47
N PHE A 20 -5.81 5.24 2.56
CA PHE A 20 -5.59 6.18 3.65
C PHE A 20 -4.24 5.98 4.32
N LEU A 21 -3.90 4.75 4.68
CA LEU A 21 -2.61 4.43 5.28
C LEU A 21 -1.46 4.67 4.31
N ASN A 22 -1.60 4.32 3.03
CA ASN A 22 -0.58 4.61 2.02
C ASN A 22 -0.33 6.11 1.84
N LEU A 23 -1.41 6.92 1.89
CA LEU A 23 -1.29 8.37 1.90
C LEU A 23 -0.57 8.86 3.17
N SER A 24 -0.87 8.26 4.33
CA SER A 24 -0.17 8.57 5.58
C SER A 24 1.33 8.23 5.49
N PHE A 25 1.70 7.08 4.91
CA PHE A 25 3.10 6.75 4.65
C PHE A 25 3.76 7.79 3.74
N GLY A 26 3.09 8.16 2.64
CA GLY A 26 3.53 9.24 1.74
C GLY A 26 3.76 10.57 2.46
N PHE A 27 2.84 10.95 3.34
CA PHE A 27 2.97 12.16 4.15
C PHE A 27 4.15 12.08 5.13
N CYS A 28 4.36 10.94 5.79
CA CYS A 28 5.52 10.75 6.66
C CYS A 28 6.84 10.83 5.90
N TYR A 29 6.94 10.25 4.69
CA TYR A 29 8.13 10.40 3.85
C TYR A 29 8.42 11.87 3.52
N PHE A 30 7.38 12.63 3.18
CA PHE A 30 7.50 14.05 2.87
C PHE A 30 7.97 14.87 4.08
N LEU A 31 7.43 14.58 5.28
CA LEU A 31 7.88 15.23 6.51
C LEU A 31 9.35 14.94 6.83
N ILE A 32 9.78 13.68 6.70
CA ILE A 32 11.18 13.31 6.92
C ILE A 32 12.09 14.08 5.95
N PHE A 33 11.69 14.18 4.67
CA PHE A 33 12.43 14.92 3.67
C PHE A 33 12.59 16.40 4.05
N ILE A 34 11.50 17.06 4.42
CA ILE A 34 11.53 18.46 4.88
C ILE A 34 12.42 18.62 6.12
N CYS A 35 12.24 17.79 7.14
CA CYS A 35 13.04 17.85 8.36
C CYS A 35 14.53 17.66 8.07
N SER A 36 14.87 16.73 7.19
CA SER A 36 16.27 16.50 6.80
C SER A 36 16.87 17.70 6.08
N GLY A 37 16.11 18.37 5.22
CA GLY A 37 16.53 19.61 4.55
C GLY A 37 16.84 20.72 5.57
N PHE A 38 15.91 20.97 6.49
CA PHE A 38 16.13 21.96 7.56
C PHE A 38 17.36 21.64 8.42
N CYS A 39 17.60 20.36 8.76
CA CYS A 39 18.78 19.98 9.52
C CYS A 39 20.08 20.34 8.78
N ILE A 40 20.13 20.15 7.47
CA ILE A 40 21.29 20.51 6.65
C ILE A 40 21.48 22.03 6.64
N ASP A 41 20.42 22.81 6.44
CA ASP A 41 20.47 24.27 6.47
C ASP A 41 20.98 24.80 7.82
N PHE A 42 20.50 24.21 8.92
CA PHE A 42 20.98 24.54 10.27
C PHE A 42 22.44 24.17 10.48
N ILE A 43 22.93 23.06 9.93
CA ILE A 43 24.35 22.69 9.99
C ILE A 43 25.19 23.75 9.27
N ILE A 44 24.81 24.15 8.06
CA ILE A 44 25.53 25.16 7.27
C ILE A 44 25.57 26.50 8.02
N PHE A 45 24.42 26.94 8.54
CA PHE A 45 24.34 28.17 9.32
C PHE A 45 25.22 28.10 10.58
N SER A 46 25.15 27.00 11.31
CA SER A 46 25.91 26.82 12.56
C SER A 46 27.41 26.71 12.32
N LEU A 47 27.84 26.12 11.19
CA LEU A 47 29.24 26.11 10.77
C LEU A 47 29.78 27.53 10.51
N ASN A 48 28.95 28.42 9.96
CA ASN A 48 29.33 29.81 9.73
C ASN A 48 29.45 30.63 11.03
N VAL A 49 28.61 30.34 12.02
CA VAL A 49 28.62 31.01 13.34
C VAL A 49 29.63 30.38 14.31
N GLY A 50 30.08 29.14 14.04
CA GLY A 50 30.95 28.38 14.93
C GLY A 50 30.21 27.72 16.10
N ASP A 51 28.90 27.51 15.99
CA ASP A 51 28.09 26.89 17.04
C ASP A 51 28.13 25.36 16.95
N ILE A 52 29.05 24.77 17.72
CA ILE A 52 29.30 23.32 17.74
C ILE A 52 28.10 22.54 18.29
N ILE A 53 27.33 23.11 19.23
CA ILE A 53 26.21 22.42 19.88
C ILE A 53 25.10 22.17 18.85
N TYR A 54 24.74 23.20 18.09
CA TYR A 54 23.71 23.06 17.05
C TYR A 54 24.12 22.13 15.91
N ILE A 55 25.42 22.08 15.56
CA ILE A 55 25.94 21.11 14.60
C ILE A 55 25.70 19.68 15.10
N LEU A 56 26.05 19.40 16.36
CA LEU A 56 25.89 18.07 16.96
C LEU A 56 24.42 17.63 17.02
N ILE A 57 23.53 18.53 17.46
CA ILE A 57 22.09 18.26 17.54
C ILE A 57 21.51 17.96 16.16
N SER A 58 21.86 18.80 15.17
CA SER A 58 21.36 18.63 13.80
C SER A 58 21.87 17.34 13.16
N PHE A 59 23.12 16.97 13.43
CA PHE A 59 23.69 15.71 12.97
C PHE A 59 22.98 14.49 13.58
N PHE A 60 22.68 14.55 14.89
CA PHE A 60 21.91 13.50 15.55
C PHE A 60 20.48 13.40 15.00
N CYS A 61 19.86 14.54 14.65
CA CYS A 61 18.56 14.58 14.01
C CYS A 61 18.55 13.93 12.61
N LEU A 62 19.63 14.12 11.83
CA LEU A 62 19.81 13.43 10.55
C LEU A 62 19.93 11.91 10.72
N ILE A 63 20.72 11.44 11.69
CA ILE A 63 20.85 10.00 11.99
C ILE A 63 19.48 9.41 12.39
N ALA A 64 18.75 10.11 13.25
CA ALA A 64 17.41 9.70 13.66
C ALA A 64 16.45 9.64 12.47
N SER A 65 16.52 10.62 11.56
CA SER A 65 15.71 10.67 10.34
C SER A 65 15.97 9.47 9.42
N VAL A 66 17.24 9.11 9.20
CA VAL A 66 17.62 7.93 8.39
C VAL A 66 17.16 6.63 9.04
N SER A 67 17.30 6.52 10.36
CA SER A 67 16.85 5.35 11.12
C SER A 67 15.33 5.19 11.04
N PHE A 68 14.59 6.28 11.22
CA PHE A 68 13.14 6.29 11.14
C PHE A 68 12.64 6.00 9.71
N LEU A 69 13.32 6.54 8.69
CA LEU A 69 13.03 6.24 7.28
C LEU A 69 13.13 4.74 6.99
N SER A 70 14.16 4.08 7.52
CA SER A 70 14.37 2.64 7.34
C SER A 70 13.21 1.82 7.93
N LEU A 71 12.79 2.15 9.16
CA LEU A 71 11.63 1.52 9.80
C LEU A 71 10.33 1.76 9.01
N LEU A 72 10.15 2.97 8.50
CA LEU A 72 8.96 3.36 7.77
C LEU A 72 8.85 2.61 6.43
N ILE A 73 9.96 2.40 5.73
CA ILE A 73 10.04 1.56 4.53
C ILE A 73 9.63 0.12 4.82
N ILE A 74 10.16 -0.48 5.89
CA ILE A 74 9.81 -1.85 6.28
C ILE A 74 8.30 -1.94 6.57
N GLY A 75 7.76 -0.99 7.35
CA GLY A 75 6.33 -0.93 7.66
C GLY A 75 5.46 -0.79 6.41
N HIS A 76 5.87 0.05 5.45
CA HIS A 76 5.14 0.25 4.20
C HIS A 76 5.12 -1.02 3.34
N ILE A 77 6.26 -1.71 3.22
CA ILE A 77 6.35 -2.98 2.47
C ILE A 77 5.44 -4.05 3.09
N ILE A 78 5.47 -4.20 4.42
CA ILE A 78 4.61 -5.15 5.14
C ILE A 78 3.14 -4.85 4.85
N GLN A 79 2.75 -3.58 4.94
CA GLN A 79 1.37 -3.16 4.70
C GLN A 79 0.90 -3.45 3.25
N VAL A 80 1.76 -3.20 2.26
CA VAL A 80 1.47 -3.53 0.85
C VAL A 80 1.35 -5.05 0.66
N LYS A 81 2.23 -5.83 1.28
CA LYS A 81 2.18 -7.30 1.23
C LYS A 81 0.90 -7.85 1.85
N GLU A 82 0.50 -7.36 3.02
CA GLU A 82 -0.74 -7.75 3.71
C GLU A 82 -1.99 -7.44 2.88
N PHE A 83 -2.03 -6.27 2.24
CA PHE A 83 -3.13 -5.90 1.36
C PHE A 83 -3.22 -6.89 0.19
N ARG A 84 -2.11 -7.19 -0.49
CA ARG A 84 -2.10 -8.16 -1.62
C ARG A 84 -2.54 -9.55 -1.18
N VAL A 85 -2.06 -10.04 -0.05
CA VAL A 85 -2.45 -11.37 0.49
C VAL A 85 -3.93 -11.40 0.85
N THR A 86 -4.45 -10.33 1.47
CA THR A 86 -5.87 -10.25 1.86
C THR A 86 -6.79 -10.21 0.64
N VAL A 87 -6.40 -9.45 -0.40
CA VAL A 87 -7.13 -9.41 -1.67
C VAL A 87 -7.10 -10.78 -2.35
N LEU A 88 -5.94 -11.42 -2.43
CA LEU A 88 -5.78 -12.75 -3.05
C LEU A 88 -6.62 -13.82 -2.31
N LYS A 89 -6.57 -13.87 -0.97
CA LYS A 89 -7.40 -14.80 -0.18
C LYS A 89 -8.89 -14.58 -0.44
N LYS A 90 -9.35 -13.32 -0.45
CA LYS A 90 -10.76 -13.01 -0.73
C LYS A 90 -11.19 -13.32 -2.16
N GLN A 91 -10.26 -13.30 -3.12
CA GLN A 91 -10.52 -13.71 -4.51
C GLN A 91 -10.51 -15.23 -4.71
N LEU A 92 -9.70 -15.97 -3.95
CA LEU A 92 -9.58 -17.44 -4.03
C LEU A 92 -10.71 -18.18 -3.31
N LEU A 93 -11.25 -17.65 -2.21
CA LEU A 93 -12.40 -18.23 -1.50
C LEU A 93 -13.60 -18.60 -2.40
N PRO A 94 -14.08 -17.76 -3.32
CA PRO A 94 -15.16 -18.14 -4.23
C PRO A 94 -14.75 -19.21 -5.25
N LEU A 95 -13.47 -19.27 -5.67
CA LEU A 95 -12.95 -20.31 -6.56
C LEU A 95 -12.90 -21.68 -5.87
N GLU A 96 -12.47 -21.72 -4.61
CA GLU A 96 -12.42 -22.94 -3.80
C GLU A 96 -13.82 -23.49 -3.50
N ILE A 97 -14.81 -22.62 -3.27
CA ILE A 97 -16.22 -23.02 -3.11
C ILE A 97 -16.80 -23.58 -4.41
N ILE A 98 -16.41 -23.05 -5.57
CA ILE A 98 -16.80 -23.57 -6.88
C ILE A 98 -16.14 -24.94 -7.15
N ASN A 99 -14.87 -25.12 -6.77
CA ASN A 99 -14.12 -26.36 -7.00
C ASN A 99 -14.49 -27.48 -6.01
N ASN A 100 -14.83 -27.15 -4.75
CA ASN A 100 -15.14 -28.11 -3.67
C ASN A 100 -16.63 -28.53 -3.62
N GLY A 101 -17.37 -28.45 -4.74
CA GLY A 101 -18.54 -29.30 -4.93
C GLY A 101 -19.90 -28.76 -4.45
N VAL A 102 -20.16 -27.45 -4.57
CA VAL A 102 -21.54 -26.91 -4.52
C VAL A 102 -22.02 -26.46 -5.91
N LEU A 103 -21.54 -27.09 -6.98
CA LEU A 103 -22.23 -27.06 -8.27
C LEU A 103 -23.15 -28.29 -8.31
N GLY A 104 -24.38 -28.09 -7.84
CA GLY A 104 -25.43 -29.09 -7.89
C GLY A 104 -25.58 -29.69 -9.28
N LYS A 105 -25.71 -31.01 -9.30
CA LYS A 105 -26.38 -31.85 -10.31
C LYS A 105 -26.83 -31.13 -11.58
N GLY A 106 -26.17 -31.46 -12.68
CA GLY A 106 -26.80 -31.55 -14.01
C GLY A 106 -27.10 -30.22 -14.69
N THR A 107 -26.13 -29.68 -15.43
CA THR A 107 -26.36 -29.18 -16.79
C THR A 107 -25.00 -28.96 -17.45
N MET A 108 -24.81 -29.57 -18.62
CA MET A 108 -23.57 -29.53 -19.39
C MET A 108 -23.06 -28.09 -19.59
N LEU A 109 -21.76 -27.92 -19.39
CA LEU A 109 -21.00 -26.72 -19.74
C LEU A 109 -21.24 -26.38 -21.22
N ARG A 110 -22.03 -25.34 -21.49
CA ARG A 110 -22.15 -24.76 -22.82
C ARG A 110 -20.91 -23.90 -23.07
N PRO A 111 -20.12 -24.12 -24.14
CA PRO A 111 -18.99 -23.27 -24.44
C PRO A 111 -19.51 -21.85 -24.74
N VAL A 112 -18.87 -20.86 -24.12
CA VAL A 112 -19.17 -19.44 -24.29
C VAL A 112 -18.90 -19.05 -25.74
N ARG A 113 -19.97 -18.79 -26.50
CA ARG A 113 -19.90 -18.22 -27.85
C ARG A 113 -19.37 -16.78 -27.69
N ARG A 114 -18.12 -16.54 -28.08
CA ARG A 114 -17.58 -15.19 -28.32
C ARG A 114 -18.38 -14.59 -29.48
N GLY A 115 -19.29 -13.67 -29.16
CA GLY A 115 -19.97 -12.86 -30.16
C GLY A 115 -19.05 -11.76 -30.66
N ASP A 116 -18.24 -12.08 -31.67
CA ASP A 116 -17.72 -11.11 -32.64
C ASP A 116 -18.58 -11.14 -33.92
N ASP A 117 -19.91 -11.22 -33.76
CA ASP A 117 -20.83 -11.03 -34.87
C ASP A 117 -21.24 -9.55 -34.88
N LYS A 118 -20.41 -8.73 -35.54
CA LYS A 118 -20.82 -7.39 -35.99
C LYS A 118 -21.92 -7.58 -37.03
N ILE A 119 -23.10 -7.03 -36.73
CA ILE A 119 -24.15 -6.77 -37.69
C ILE A 119 -23.87 -5.39 -38.27
N GLU A 120 -23.47 -5.34 -39.54
CA GLU A 120 -23.88 -4.35 -40.54
C GLU A 120 -24.22 -5.10 -41.83
#